data_AF-A0A7J9W6S9-F1
#
_entry.id   AF-A0A7J9W6S9-F1
#
_cell.length_a   1.000
_cell.length_b   1.000
_cell.length_c   1.000
_cell.angle_alpha   90.00
_cell.angle_beta   90.00
_cell.angle_gamma   90.00
#
_symmetry.space_group_name_H-M   'P 1'
#
loop_
_entity.id
_entity.type
_entity.pdbx_description
1 polymer ?
#
loop_
_entity_poly.entity_id
_entity_poly.type
_entity_poly.pdbx_seq_one_letter_code
_entity_poly.pdbx_strand_id
1 'polypeptide(L)' 'MTDWEVRVQTPSGAWKTVAKVRNNTAASRSSTFAPVTATKVRIVALDSVNHDYARIREVEAYLT' A
#
# COMPACT_ATOMS: atom_id res chain seq x y z
N MET A 1 -4.31 -7.57 7.99
CA MET A 1 -3.85 -6.17 8.13
C MET A 1 -5.09 -5.29 8.08
N THR A 2 -5.18 -4.31 8.97
CA THR A 2 -6.34 -3.39 9.07
C THR A 2 -6.05 -2.11 8.31
N ASP A 3 -4.87 -1.53 8.50
CA ASP A 3 -4.51 -0.23 7.93
C ASP A 3 -3.19 -0.26 7.16
N TRP A 4 -3.19 0.35 5.98
CA TRP A 4 -1.96 0.54 5.20
C TRP A 4 -2.02 1.68 4.19
N GLU A 5 -0.85 1.99 3.64
CA GLU A 5 -0.68 2.93 2.55
C GLU A 5 0.18 2.35 1.45
N VAL A 6 -0.23 2.58 0.21
CA VAL A 6 0.62 2.39 -0.97
C VAL A 6 1.28 3.74 -1.25
N ARG A 7 2.60 3.75 -1.32
CA ARG A 7 3.39 4.95 -1.59
C ARG A 7 4.34 4.71 -2.75
N VAL A 8 4.52 5.74 -3.56
CA VAL A 8 5.50 5.77 -4.65
C VAL A 8 6.53 6.86 -4.38
N GLN A 9 7.77 6.62 -4.78
CA GLN A 9 8.82 7.64 -4.66
C GLN A 9 8.71 8.62 -5.83
N THR A 10 8.67 9.93 -5.52
CA THR A 10 8.74 11.00 -6.52
C THR A 10 10.18 11.10 -7.08
N PRO A 11 10.39 11.78 -8.22
CA PRO A 11 11.73 12.00 -8.75
C PRO A 11 12.68 12.72 -7.77
N SER A 12 12.14 13.57 -6.90
CA SER A 12 12.89 14.25 -5.83
C SER A 12 13.24 13.35 -4.63
N GLY A 13 12.85 12.07 -4.66
CA GLY A 13 13.11 11.12 -3.58
C GLY A 13 12.06 11.13 -2.46
N ALA A 14 11.10 12.06 -2.47
CA ALA A 14 10.02 12.10 -1.50
C ALA A 14 9.03 10.95 -1.71
N TRP A 15 8.35 10.52 -0.65
CA TRP A 15 7.31 9.49 -0.77
C TRP A 15 5.93 10.11 -0.81
N LYS A 16 5.16 9.80 -1.86
CA LYS A 16 3.76 10.23 -2.01
C LYS A 16 2.83 9.04 -1.79
N THR A 17 1.82 9.20 -0.93
CA THR A 17 0.74 8.23 -0.79
C THR A 17 -0.19 8.31 -2.00
N VAL A 18 -0.42 7.16 -2.65
CA VAL A 18 -1.28 7.03 -3.84
C VAL A 18 -2.55 6.24 -3.54
N ALA A 19 -2.53 5.38 -2.52
CA ALA A 19 -3.73 4.74 -2.00
C ALA A 19 -3.62 4.54 -0.48
N LYS A 20 -4.78 4.53 0.17
CA LYS A 20 -4.91 4.39 1.62
C LYS A 20 -6.03 3.42 1.93
N VAL A 21 -5.75 2.44 2.78
CA VAL A 21 -6.75 1.52 3.31
C VAL A 21 -6.80 1.67 4.82
N ARG A 22 -8.01 1.71 5.36
CA ARG A 22 -8.30 1.81 6.80
C ARG A 22 -9.38 0.83 7.18
N ASN A 23 -9.32 0.31 8.41
CA ASN A 23 -10.29 -0.59 9.02
C ASN A 23 -10.64 -1.79 8.11
N ASN A 24 -9.64 -2.36 7.44
CA ASN A 24 -9.85 -3.48 6.53
C ASN A 24 -10.14 -4.77 7.29
N THR A 25 -11.23 -5.44 6.94
CA THR A 25 -11.63 -6.75 7.45
C THR A 25 -11.54 -7.86 6.40
N ALA A 26 -11.27 -7.52 5.14
CA ALA A 26 -11.14 -8.49 4.06
C ALA A 26 -9.78 -9.21 4.07
N ALA A 27 -9.76 -10.48 3.65
CA ALA A 27 -8.55 -11.29 3.58
C ALA A 27 -7.59 -10.83 2.46
N SER A 28 -8.13 -10.29 1.36
CA SER A 28 -7.40 -9.67 0.25
C SER A 28 -8.08 -8.37 -0.15
N ARG A 29 -7.32 -7.45 -0.75
CA ARG A 29 -7.86 -6.16 -1.21
C ARG A 29 -6.99 -5.54 -2.29
N SER A 30 -7.63 -5.06 -3.35
CA SER A 30 -7.00 -4.26 -4.40
C SER A 30 -7.15 -2.77 -4.12
N SER A 31 -6.21 -1.97 -4.62
CA SER A 31 -6.26 -0.51 -4.58
C SER A 31 -5.96 0.05 -5.97
N THR A 32 -6.85 0.89 -6.48
CA THR A 32 -6.70 1.57 -7.77
C THR A 32 -6.47 3.05 -7.53
N PHE A 33 -5.59 3.65 -8.30
CA PHE A 33 -5.24 5.07 -8.24
C PHE A 33 -4.85 5.56 -9.65
N ALA A 34 -4.83 6.88 -9.86
CA ALA A 34 -4.40 7.45 -11.13
C ALA A 34 -2.97 6.96 -11.49
N PRO A 35 -2.69 6.58 -12.74
CA PRO A 35 -1.37 6.06 -13.12
C PRO A 35 -0.24 7.00 -12.70
N VAL A 36 0.81 6.44 -12.09
CA VAL A 36 2.01 7.19 -11.69
C VAL A 36 3.25 6.47 -12.19
N THR A 37 4.09 7.16 -12.96
CA THR A 37 5.43 6.69 -13.31
C THR A 37 6.34 6.82 -12.10
N ALA A 38 6.85 5.68 -11.61
CA ALA A 38 7.80 5.65 -10.50
C ALA A 38 8.72 4.43 -10.64
N THR A 39 9.93 4.54 -10.10
CA THR A 39 10.90 3.43 -10.03
C THR A 39 10.83 2.66 -8.72
N LYS A 40 10.13 3.18 -7.72
CA LYS A 40 9.98 2.55 -6.41
C LYS A 40 8.55 2.68 -5.89
N VAL A 41 8.06 1.56 -5.40
CA VAL A 41 6.81 1.43 -4.64
C VAL A 41 7.14 0.88 -3.26
N ARG A 42 6.35 1.26 -2.26
CA ARG A 42 6.35 0.61 -0.94
C ARG A 42 4.92 0.49 -0.42
N ILE A 43 4.72 -0.54 0.40
CA ILE A 43 3.52 -0.68 1.22
C ILE A 43 3.94 -0.41 2.66
N VAL A 44 3.27 0.54 3.31
CA VAL A 44 3.48 0.86 4.72
C VAL A 44 2.31 0.28 5.49
N ALA A 45 2.56 -0.78 6.25
CA ALA A 45 1.61 -1.26 7.24
C ALA A 45 1.55 -0.26 8.39
N LEU A 46 0.33 0.13 8.75
CA LEU A 46 0.09 1.07 9.84
C LEU A 46 -0.58 0.38 11.02
N ASP A 47 -1.37 -0.68 10.75
CA ASP A 47 -2.01 -1.46 11.79
C ASP A 47 -2.32 -2.90 11.36
N SER A 48 -2.34 -3.81 12.33
CA SER A 48 -2.73 -5.22 12.17
C SER A 48 -3.99 -5.53 12.98
N VAL A 49 -4.62 -6.68 12.70
CA VAL A 49 -5.90 -7.07 13.35
C VAL A 49 -5.77 -7.16 14.87
N ASN A 50 -4.57 -7.48 15.35
CA ASN A 50 -4.22 -7.71 16.74
C ASN A 50 -3.09 -6.76 17.21
N HIS A 51 -2.81 -5.70 16.46
CA HIS A 51 -1.85 -4.65 16.79
C HIS A 51 -0.40 -5.12 17.10
N ASP A 52 0.02 -6.27 16.58
CA ASP A 52 1.32 -6.90 16.87
C ASP A 52 2.34 -6.81 15.71
N TYR A 53 2.12 -7.56 14.63
CA TYR A 53 2.94 -7.60 13.44
C TYR A 53 2.08 -7.50 12.19
N ALA A 54 2.66 -6.87 11.16
CA ALA A 54 2.09 -6.87 9.83
C ALA A 54 2.54 -8.12 9.08
N ARG A 55 1.62 -8.75 8.34
CA ARG A 55 1.93 -9.83 7.42
C ARG A 55 1.31 -9.57 6.07
N ILE A 56 2.14 -9.51 5.05
CA ILE A 56 1.76 -9.45 3.64
C ILE A 56 2.23 -10.76 3.01
N ARG A 57 1.30 -11.52 2.42
CA ARG A 57 1.64 -12.79 1.77
C ARG A 57 2.09 -12.58 0.33
N GLU A 58 1.48 -11.59 -0.33
CA GLU A 58 1.67 -11.35 -1.75
C GLU A 58 1.43 -9.86 -2.05
N VAL A 59 2.14 -9.37 -3.05
CA VAL A 59 1.99 -8.02 -3.61
C VAL A 59 2.04 -8.14 -5.11
N GLU A 60 1.00 -7.65 -5.76
CA GLU A 60 0.91 -7.58 -7.22
C GLU A 60 0.69 -6.13 -7.63
N ALA A 61 1.33 -5.73 -8.72
CA ALA A 61 1.19 -4.41 -9.31
C ALA A 61 1.01 -4.57 -10.81
N TYR A 62 -0.05 -3.97 -11.35
CA TYR A 62 -0.45 -4.12 -12.74
C TYR A 62 -0.54 -2.75 -13.42
N LEU A 63 -0.20 -2.72 -14.70
CA LEU A 63 -0.62 -1.67 -15.61
C LEU A 63 -1.84 -2.22 -16.36
N THR A 64 -3.02 -1.76 -15.98
CA THR A 64 -4.29 -2.12 -16.62
C THR A 64 -4.77 -0.98 -17.51
#